data_AF-A0A947WSY6-F1
#
_entry.id   AF-A0A947WSY6-F1
#
_cell.length_a   1.000
_cell.length_b   1.000
_cell.length_c   1.000
_cell.angle_alpha   90.00
_cell.angle_beta   90.00
_cell.angle_gamma   90.00
#
_symmetry.space_group_name_H-M   'P 1'
#
loop_
_entity.id
_entity.type
_entity.pdbx_description
1 polymer ?
#
loop_
_entity_poly.entity_id
_entity_poly.type
_entity_poly.pdbx_seq_one_letter_code
_entity_poly.pdbx_strand_id
1 'polypeptide(L)' 'MKIKCYKIKKTAQEIQDRIFKNMSADRKIEIGSQLWRLAKDVVGDKISFTPEKISKKN' A
#
# COMPACT_ATOMS: atom_id res chain seq x y z
N MET A 1 -33.01 10.54 -24.20
CA MET A 1 -32.04 10.90 -23.14
C MET A 1 -30.78 10.06 -23.36
N LYS A 2 -29.67 10.64 -23.85
CA LYS A 2 -28.41 9.91 -24.04
C LYS A 2 -27.63 9.90 -22.73
N ILE A 3 -27.66 8.78 -22.01
CA ILE A 3 -26.87 8.60 -20.78
C ILE A 3 -25.41 8.48 -21.20
N LYS A 4 -24.60 9.52 -20.99
CA LYS A 4 -23.15 9.46 -21.17
C LYS A 4 -22.59 8.50 -20.11
N CYS A 5 -22.20 7.30 -20.52
CA CYS A 5 -21.55 6.34 -19.66
C CYS A 5 -20.08 6.78 -19.46
N TYR A 6 -19.82 7.54 -18.40
CA TYR A 6 -18.45 7.86 -17.99
C TYR A 6 -17.83 6.57 -17.45
N LYS A 7 -16.94 5.95 -18.23
CA LYS A 7 -16.08 4.87 -17.73
C LYS A 7 -15.22 5.47 -16.62
N ILE A 8 -15.64 5.32 -15.37
CA ILE A 8 -14.85 5.67 -14.19
C ILE A 8 -13.60 4.79 -14.29
N LYS A 9 -12.46 5.40 -14.66
CA LYS A 9 -11.17 4.71 -14.62
C LYS A 9 -10.94 4.39 -13.15
N LYS A 10 -10.83 3.10 -12.84
CA LYS A 10 -10.61 2.67 -11.47
C LYS A 10 -9.36 3.34 -10.92
N THR A 11 -9.45 3.88 -9.72
CA THR A 11 -8.28 4.50 -9.07
C THR A 11 -7.25 3.41 -8.73
N ALA A 12 -5.99 3.81 -8.57
CA ALA A 12 -4.94 2.88 -8.15
C ALA A 12 -5.31 2.18 -6.84
N GLN A 13 -5.95 2.91 -5.92
CA GLN A 13 -6.45 2.39 -4.66
C GLN A 13 -7.58 1.36 -4.85
N GLU A 14 -8.55 1.62 -5.73
CA GLU A 14 -9.63 0.66 -6.01
C GLU A 14 -9.11 -0.66 -6.61
N ILE A 15 -8.04 -0.56 -7.41
CA ILE A 15 -7.38 -1.75 -7.98
C ILE A 15 -6.63 -2.51 -6.89
N GLN A 16 -5.89 -1.81 -6.03
CA GLN A 16 -5.19 -2.41 -4.89
C GLN A 16 -6.17 -3.10 -3.93
N ASP A 17 -7.25 -2.41 -3.56
CA ASP A 17 -8.28 -2.96 -2.68
C ASP A 17 -8.91 -4.22 -3.28
N ARG A 18 -9.17 -4.23 -4.59
CA ARG A 18 -9.68 -5.43 -5.27
C ARG A 18 -8.69 -6.60 -5.23
N ILE A 19 -7.40 -6.32 -5.39
CA ILE A 19 -6.34 -7.34 -5.34
C ILE A 19 -6.22 -7.90 -3.92
N PHE A 20 -6.14 -7.03 -2.91
CA PHE A 20 -6.00 -7.44 -1.52
C PHE A 20 -7.28 -8.05 -0.92
N LYS A 21 -8.47 -7.68 -1.39
CA LYS A 21 -9.75 -8.21 -0.87
C LYS A 21 -9.84 -9.73 -1.00
N ASN A 22 -9.23 -10.31 -2.04
CA ASN A 22 -9.29 -11.74 -2.32
C ASN A 22 -8.10 -12.53 -1.73
N MET A 23 -7.25 -11.90 -0.91
CA MET A 23 -6.07 -12.54 -0.30
C MET A 23 -6.32 -12.90 1.16
N SER A 24 -5.75 -14.02 1.61
CA SER A 24 -5.65 -14.36 3.04
C SER A 24 -4.79 -13.34 3.78
N ALA A 25 -4.98 -13.21 5.09
CA ALA A 25 -4.20 -12.31 5.93
C ALA A 25 -2.70 -12.59 5.84
N ASP A 26 -2.31 -13.88 5.88
CA ASP A 26 -0.90 -14.29 5.79
C ASP A 26 -0.26 -13.87 4.46
N ARG A 27 -1.01 -14.03 3.35
CA ARG A 27 -0.53 -13.64 2.02
C ARG A 27 -0.37 -12.12 1.89
N LYS A 28 -1.21 -11.33 2.56
CA LYS A 28 -1.06 -9.87 2.61
C LYS A 28 0.21 -9.46 3.34
N ILE A 29 0.49 -10.11 4.47
CA ILE A 29 1.69 -9.87 5.27
C ILE A 29 2.94 -10.22 4.46
N GLU A 30 2.94 -11.38 3.78
CA GLU A 30 4.03 -11.81 2.92
C GLU A 30 4.32 -10.79 1.80
N ILE A 31 3.31 -10.40 1.03
CA ILE A 31 3.44 -9.43 -0.08
C ILE A 31 3.86 -8.05 0.46
N GLY A 32 3.30 -7.60 1.58
CA GLY A 32 3.68 -6.34 2.22
C GLY A 32 5.17 -6.33 2.60
N SER A 33 5.68 -7.44 3.15
CA SER A 33 7.11 -7.55 3.51
C SER A 33 8.04 -7.51 2.30
N GLN A 34 7.63 -8.08 1.16
CA GLN A 34 8.39 -8.06 -0.08
C GLN A 34 8.39 -6.66 -0.71
N LEU A 35 7.23 -6.00 -0.74
CA LEU A 35 7.12 -4.61 -1.20
C LEU A 35 7.96 -3.66 -0.35
N TRP A 36 8.00 -3.88 0.97
CA TRP A 36 8.84 -3.12 1.88
C TRP A 36 10.33 -3.26 1.54
N ARG A 37 10.81 -4.49 1.32
CA ARG A 37 12.20 -4.75 0.92
C ARG A 37 12.53 -4.09 -0.42
N LEU A 38 11.64 -4.25 -1.41
CA LEU A 38 11.80 -3.60 -2.71
C LEU A 38 11.87 -2.07 -2.59
N ALA A 39 11.01 -1.47 -1.76
CA ALA A 39 11.04 -0.03 -1.53
C ALA A 39 12.35 0.41 -0.87
N LYS A 40 12.86 -0.36 0.09
CA LYS A 40 14.18 -0.13 0.71
C LYS A 40 15.32 -0.25 -0.29
N ASP A 41 15.26 -1.19 -1.22
CA ASP A 41 16.29 -1.35 -2.25
C ASP A 41 16.25 -0.21 -3.27
N VAL A 42 15.05 0.22 -3.68
CA VAL A 42 14.86 1.30 -4.67
C VAL A 42 15.22 2.69 -4.10
N VAL A 43 14.84 2.95 -2.85
CA VAL A 43 15.05 4.26 -2.20
C VAL A 43 16.34 4.30 -1.38
N GLY A 44 16.97 3.14 -1.14
CA GLY A 44 18.18 2.98 -0.35
C GLY A 44 17.98 3.38 1.11
N ASP A 45 18.92 4.19 1.61
CA ASP A 45 18.95 4.65 3.01
C ASP A 45 17.92 5.73 3.37
N LYS A 46 17.10 6.23 2.42
CA LYS A 46 16.15 7.32 2.72
C LYS A 46 14.86 6.86 3.41
N ILE A 47 14.59 5.55 3.47
CA ILE A 47 13.48 4.99 4.25
C ILE A 47 14.06 4.36 5.51
N SER A 48 14.25 5.14 6.56
CA SER A 48 14.61 4.61 7.87
C SER A 48 13.34 4.17 8.59
N PHE A 49 13.20 2.87 8.88
CA PHE A 49 12.23 2.41 9.89
C PHE A 49 12.80 2.72 11.27
N THR A 50 12.80 4.00 11.61
CA THR A 50 12.89 4.41 13.00
C THR A 50 11.45 4.40 13.51
N PRO A 51 11.06 3.49 14.42
CA PRO A 51 9.98 3.80 15.31
C PRO A 51 10.45 5.01 16.08
N GLU A 52 10.06 6.20 15.62
CA GLU A 52 10.33 7.43 16.35
C GLU A 52 9.69 7.19 17.71
N LYS A 53 10.55 6.96 18.72
CA LYS A 53 10.10 6.74 20.07
C LYS A 53 9.21 7.93 20.35
N ILE A 54 7.92 7.66 20.53
CA ILE A 54 6.95 8.60 21.07
C ILE A 54 7.46 8.90 22.48
N SER A 55 8.47 9.76 22.58
CA SER A 55 8.99 10.31 23.81
C SER A 55 7.96 11.35 24.20
N LYS A 56 6.84 10.88 24.75
CA LYS A 56 6.02 11.69 25.64
C LYS A 56 6.88 11.95 26.85
N LYS A 57 7.58 13.09 26.82
CA LYS A 57 8.18 13.69 28.00
C LYS A 57 7.03 14.25 28.84
N ASN A 58 6.94 13.79 30.09
CA ASN A 58 6.07 14.35 31.13
C ASN A 58 6.30 15.84 31.31
#